data_AF-W4Q7J7-F1
#
_entry.id   AF-W4Q7J7-F1
#
_cell.length_a   1.000
_cell.length_b   1.000
_cell.length_c   1.000
_cell.angle_alpha   90.00
_cell.angle_beta   90.00
_cell.angle_gamma   90.00
#
_symmetry.space_group_name_H-M   'P 1'
#
loop_
_entity.id
_entity.type
_entity.pdbx_description
1 polymer ?
#
loop_
_entity_poly.entity_id
_entity_poly.type
_entity_poly.pdbx_seq_one_letter_code
_entity_poly.pdbx_strand_id
1 'polypeptide(L)'
;MKWNQMVLLLGMILINVYKKNWLLVPKYHKSLAYVSFINAMYYYLFKRHLLWEFNPGESNWRFVRATHMIFLSPLLVLLFFSGFPATNGKRIVYTMKYVLLSTLAEHLIAKRRMIFYKNGWNVLWSGIIYFQMFVFSYLLLKRPTLTWILSLFSILFYIKRFKLPLTRRLLKGPFFFFIKTKPSFLERIKIVLEGRFFNRMAS
;
A
#
# COMPACT_ATOMS: atom_id res chain seq x y z
N MET A 1 18.23 -0.73 -13.53
CA MET A 1 16.77 -0.85 -13.79
C MET A 1 16.63 -0.97 -15.30
N LYS A 2 15.76 -1.85 -15.84
CA LYS A 2 15.63 -1.95 -17.31
C LYS A 2 15.29 -0.58 -17.89
N TRP A 3 15.89 -0.22 -19.03
CA TRP A 3 15.65 1.05 -19.72
C TRP A 3 14.15 1.38 -19.85
N ASN A 4 13.35 0.39 -20.24
CA ASN A 4 11.90 0.54 -20.40
C ASN A 4 11.18 0.98 -19.09
N GLN A 5 11.66 0.57 -17.91
CA GLN A 5 11.10 1.00 -16.63
C GLN A 5 11.50 2.43 -16.27
N MET A 6 12.72 2.85 -16.61
CA MET A 6 13.14 4.23 -16.47
C MET A 6 12.29 5.14 -17.35
N VAL A 7 12.05 4.74 -18.60
CA VAL A 7 11.19 5.48 -19.53
C VAL A 7 9.76 5.60 -18.98
N LEU A 8 9.19 4.54 -18.39
CA LEU A 8 7.87 4.60 -17.76
C LEU A 8 7.83 5.59 -16.59
N LEU A 9 8.82 5.53 -15.69
CA LEU A 9 8.90 6.43 -14.55
C LEU A 9 9.09 7.88 -15.00
N LEU A 10 10.04 8.12 -15.90
CA LEU A 10 10.30 9.45 -16.47
C LEU A 10 9.07 9.97 -17.20
N GLY A 11 8.39 9.15 -17.98
CA GLY A 11 7.13 9.51 -18.64
C GLY A 11 6.06 9.93 -17.64
N MET A 12 5.90 9.20 -16.53
CA MET A 12 4.95 9.58 -15.47
C MET A 12 5.34 10.86 -14.75
N ILE A 13 6.64 11.08 -14.52
CA ILE A 13 7.14 12.36 -13.97
C ILE A 13 6.83 13.49 -14.95
N LEU A 14 7.21 13.35 -16.21
CA LEU A 14 7.00 14.35 -17.27
C LEU A 14 5.52 14.69 -17.44
N ILE A 15 4.61 13.71 -17.43
CA ILE A 15 3.17 13.98 -17.52
C ILE A 15 2.68 14.80 -16.31
N ASN A 16 3.14 14.47 -15.10
CA ASN A 16 2.80 15.23 -13.89
C ASN A 16 3.44 16.63 -13.91
N VAL A 17 4.65 16.75 -14.49
CA VAL A 17 5.38 18.01 -14.68
C VAL A 17 4.78 18.88 -15.81
N TYR A 18 4.17 18.28 -16.81
CA TYR A 18 3.48 19.02 -17.85
C TYR A 18 2.13 19.54 -17.35
N LYS A 19 1.40 18.72 -16.58
CA LYS A 19 0.06 19.07 -16.05
C LYS A 19 0.06 19.92 -14.78
N LYS A 20 1.23 20.36 -14.28
CA LYS A 20 1.33 21.14 -13.02
C LYS A 20 0.76 20.41 -11.79
N ASN A 21 0.79 19.08 -11.82
CA ASN A 21 0.19 18.25 -10.77
C ASN A 21 0.94 18.33 -9.44
N TRP A 22 2.21 18.77 -9.42
CA TRP A 22 2.96 18.96 -8.16
C TRP A 22 2.29 19.96 -7.22
N LEU A 23 1.52 20.93 -7.76
CA LEU A 23 0.74 21.88 -6.97
C LEU A 23 -0.35 21.20 -6.13
N LEU A 24 -0.76 19.99 -6.52
CA LEU A 24 -1.77 19.20 -5.81
C LEU A 24 -1.16 18.30 -4.72
N VAL A 25 0.16 18.15 -4.66
CA VAL A 25 0.84 17.29 -3.69
C VAL A 25 0.52 17.69 -2.25
N PRO A 26 0.61 18.98 -1.83
CA PRO A 26 0.27 19.37 -0.46
C PRO A 26 -1.16 19.01 -0.08
N LYS A 27 -2.09 19.08 -1.05
CA LYS A 27 -3.51 18.75 -0.84
C LYS A 27 -3.75 17.25 -0.67
N TYR A 28 -3.04 16.42 -1.42
CA TYR A 28 -3.28 14.96 -1.48
C TYR A 28 -2.20 14.11 -0.82
N HIS A 29 -1.23 14.70 -0.11
CA HIS A 29 -0.10 13.99 0.49
C HIS A 29 -0.51 12.78 1.34
N LYS A 30 -1.63 12.85 2.07
CA LYS A 30 -2.16 11.74 2.87
C LYS A 30 -2.51 10.52 2.00
N SER A 31 -3.18 10.74 0.86
CA SER A 31 -3.52 9.68 -0.08
C SER A 31 -2.29 9.12 -0.79
N LEU A 32 -1.32 9.98 -1.13
CA LEU A 32 -0.05 9.57 -1.74
C LEU A 32 0.77 8.68 -0.80
N ALA A 33 0.88 9.09 0.47
CA ALA A 33 1.56 8.32 1.50
C ALA A 33 0.83 7.01 1.79
N TYR A 34 -0.49 7.03 1.85
CA TYR A 34 -1.32 5.83 2.03
C TYR A 34 -1.10 4.79 0.92
N VAL A 35 -1.09 5.18 -0.35
CA VAL A 35 -0.83 4.24 -1.46
C VAL A 35 0.57 3.65 -1.38
N SER A 36 1.57 4.48 -1.08
CA SER A 36 2.94 4.01 -0.85
C SER A 36 3.00 2.99 0.29
N PHE A 37 2.30 3.27 1.38
CA PHE A 37 2.22 2.40 2.55
C PHE A 37 1.55 1.06 2.24
N ILE A 38 0.41 1.06 1.55
CA ILE A 38 -0.29 -0.19 1.17
C ILE A 38 0.57 -1.03 0.23
N ASN A 39 1.29 -0.40 -0.72
CA ASN A 39 2.24 -1.13 -1.57
C ASN A 39 3.42 -1.69 -0.79
N ALA A 40 3.95 -0.95 0.19
CA ALA A 40 4.98 -1.47 1.08
C ALA A 40 4.46 -2.65 1.93
N MET A 41 3.23 -2.55 2.43
CA MET A 41 2.54 -3.63 3.14
C MET A 41 2.35 -4.87 2.27
N TYR A 42 2.04 -4.71 0.99
CA TYR A 42 2.01 -5.83 0.05
C TYR A 42 3.36 -6.55 0.01
N TYR A 43 4.47 -5.85 -0.21
CA TYR A 43 5.78 -6.50 -0.24
C TYR A 43 6.20 -7.10 1.11
N TYR A 44 5.73 -6.53 2.21
CA TYR A 44 5.97 -7.07 3.56
C TYR A 44 5.18 -8.37 3.80
N LEU A 45 3.88 -8.37 3.52
CA LEU A 45 2.97 -9.49 3.77
C LEU A 45 3.19 -10.64 2.78
N PHE A 46 3.40 -10.33 1.51
CA PHE A 46 3.51 -11.29 0.40
C PHE A 46 4.97 -11.64 0.07
N LYS A 47 5.94 -11.30 0.93
CA LYS A 47 7.39 -11.46 0.68
C LYS A 47 7.81 -12.84 0.14
N ARG A 48 7.15 -13.91 0.58
CA ARG A 48 7.44 -15.31 0.17
C ARG A 48 6.50 -15.85 -0.90
N HIS A 49 5.42 -15.13 -1.20
CA HIS A 49 4.37 -15.57 -2.10
C HIS A 49 3.83 -14.36 -2.88
N LEU A 50 4.74 -13.72 -3.63
CA LEU A 50 4.43 -12.53 -4.42
C LEU A 50 3.45 -12.93 -5.54
N LEU A 51 2.36 -12.18 -5.65
CA LEU A 51 1.36 -12.39 -6.69
C LEU A 51 1.80 -11.77 -8.02
N TRP A 52 2.54 -10.68 -7.95
CA TRP A 52 3.11 -10.02 -9.11
C TRP A 52 4.42 -9.34 -8.70
N GLU A 53 5.36 -9.22 -9.63
CA GLU A 53 6.63 -8.55 -9.36
C GLU A 53 7.20 -7.89 -10.62
N PHE A 54 7.82 -6.71 -10.45
CA PHE A 54 8.54 -6.06 -11.54
C PHE A 54 9.83 -6.82 -11.86
N ASN A 55 10.11 -7.01 -13.14
CA ASN A 55 11.36 -7.58 -13.63
C ASN A 55 12.51 -6.58 -13.41
N PRO A 56 13.51 -6.86 -12.58
CA PRO A 56 14.56 -5.88 -12.30
C PRO A 56 15.55 -5.75 -13.45
N GLY A 57 15.59 -6.70 -14.39
CA GLY A 57 16.71 -6.87 -15.32
C GLY A 57 18.03 -6.97 -14.55
N GLU A 58 18.98 -6.12 -14.93
CA GLU A 58 20.31 -6.02 -14.30
C GLU A 58 20.32 -5.19 -13.00
N SER A 59 19.16 -4.68 -12.55
CA SER A 59 19.07 -3.86 -11.35
C SER A 59 18.94 -4.66 -10.07
N ASN A 60 19.19 -3.99 -8.94
CA ASN A 60 18.77 -4.51 -7.64
C ASN A 60 17.23 -4.51 -7.51
N TRP A 61 16.65 -5.67 -7.18
CA TRP A 61 15.21 -5.85 -6.90
C TRP A 61 14.67 -4.88 -5.84
N ARG A 62 15.47 -4.56 -4.81
CA ARG A 62 15.05 -3.62 -3.76
C ARG A 62 14.86 -2.21 -4.30
N PHE A 63 15.77 -1.77 -5.17
CA PHE A 63 15.71 -0.46 -5.79
C PHE A 63 14.46 -0.36 -6.69
N VAL A 64 14.25 -1.34 -7.58
CA VAL A 64 13.10 -1.33 -8.49
C VAL A 64 11.78 -1.31 -7.72
N ARG A 65 11.64 -2.14 -6.67
CA ARG A 65 10.44 -2.14 -5.81
C ARG A 65 10.23 -0.80 -5.12
N ALA A 66 11.30 -0.24 -4.52
CA ALA A 66 11.23 1.06 -3.86
C ALA A 66 10.82 2.17 -4.82
N THR A 67 11.40 2.20 -6.02
CA THR A 67 11.09 3.21 -7.02
C THR A 67 9.62 3.16 -7.44
N HIS A 68 9.09 1.97 -7.71
CA HIS A 68 7.70 1.83 -8.14
C HIS A 68 6.72 2.14 -7.00
N MET A 69 7.00 1.69 -5.78
CA MET A 69 6.09 1.91 -4.65
C MET A 69 6.09 3.35 -4.13
N ILE A 70 7.23 4.05 -4.13
CA ILE A 70 7.38 5.41 -3.59
C ILE A 70 7.09 6.47 -4.64
N PHE A 71 7.43 6.23 -5.91
CA PHE A 71 7.27 7.24 -6.95
C PHE A 71 6.14 6.90 -7.92
N LEU A 72 6.19 5.73 -8.56
CA LEU A 72 5.25 5.43 -9.65
C LEU A 72 3.80 5.39 -9.17
N SER A 73 3.49 4.65 -8.10
CA SER A 73 2.11 4.53 -7.62
C SER A 73 1.53 5.86 -7.09
N PRO A 74 2.27 6.66 -6.29
CA PRO A 74 1.80 7.99 -5.89
C PRO A 74 1.63 8.94 -7.07
N LEU A 75 2.55 8.95 -8.04
CA LEU A 75 2.41 9.79 -9.24
C LEU A 75 1.19 9.40 -10.08
N LEU A 76 0.83 8.11 -10.11
CA LEU A 76 -0.38 7.64 -10.78
C LEU A 76 -1.66 8.12 -10.06
N VAL A 77 -1.67 8.09 -8.73
CA VAL A 77 -2.79 8.61 -7.92
C VAL A 77 -2.89 10.13 -8.01
N LEU A 78 -1.77 10.83 -8.03
CA LEU A 78 -1.73 12.28 -8.24
C LEU A 78 -2.30 12.66 -9.61
N LEU A 79 -1.91 11.92 -10.66
CA LEU A 79 -2.48 12.09 -12.00
C LEU A 79 -3.98 11.82 -12.03
N PHE A 80 -4.46 10.82 -11.29
CA PHE A 80 -5.89 10.58 -11.11
C PHE A 80 -6.60 11.78 -10.47
N PHE A 81 -6.03 12.38 -9.42
CA PHE A 81 -6.62 13.54 -8.76
C PHE A 81 -6.64 14.82 -9.60
N SER A 82 -5.74 14.96 -10.58
CA SER A 82 -5.61 16.18 -11.40
C SER A 82 -6.88 16.62 -12.12
N GLY A 83 -7.70 15.68 -12.55
CA GLY A 83 -8.97 15.93 -13.25
C GLY A 83 -10.19 15.41 -12.51
N PHE A 84 -10.09 15.16 -11.19
CA PHE A 84 -11.14 14.46 -10.47
C PHE A 84 -12.43 15.31 -10.37
N PRO A 85 -13.57 14.83 -10.89
CA PRO A 85 -14.77 15.66 -11.03
C PRO A 85 -15.50 15.90 -9.70
N ALA A 86 -16.26 17.00 -9.64
CA ALA A 86 -17.05 17.36 -8.46
C ALA A 86 -18.34 16.54 -8.30
N THR A 87 -18.97 16.12 -9.40
CA THR A 87 -20.28 15.43 -9.40
C THR A 87 -20.13 13.91 -9.23
N ASN A 88 -20.98 13.29 -8.40
CA ASN A 88 -20.89 11.85 -8.06
C ASN A 88 -20.96 10.91 -9.28
N GLY A 89 -21.90 11.13 -10.22
CA GLY A 89 -21.98 10.28 -11.42
C GLY A 89 -20.73 10.37 -12.30
N LYS A 90 -20.23 11.60 -12.53
CA LYS A 90 -18.98 11.84 -13.27
C LYS A 90 -17.77 11.20 -12.58
N ARG A 91 -17.74 11.14 -11.24
CA ARG A 91 -16.66 10.48 -10.48
C ARG A 91 -16.57 9.00 -10.76
N ILE A 92 -17.70 8.30 -10.84
CA ILE A 92 -17.74 6.86 -11.11
C ILE A 92 -17.17 6.58 -12.50
N VAL A 93 -17.69 7.27 -13.52
CA VAL A 93 -17.21 7.13 -14.91
C VAL A 93 -15.73 7.48 -15.02
N TYR A 94 -15.31 8.57 -14.40
CA TYR A 94 -13.91 9.00 -14.38
C TYR A 94 -13.00 7.96 -13.70
N THR A 95 -13.43 7.39 -12.58
CA THR A 95 -12.68 6.34 -11.87
C THR A 95 -12.55 5.10 -12.74
N MET A 96 -13.64 4.63 -13.35
CA MET A 96 -13.62 3.47 -14.24
C MET A 96 -12.71 3.70 -15.46
N LYS A 97 -12.75 4.90 -16.06
CA LYS A 97 -11.84 5.27 -17.15
C LYS A 97 -10.37 5.15 -16.75
N TYR A 98 -10.00 5.64 -15.56
CA TYR A 98 -8.62 5.56 -15.07
C TYR A 98 -8.21 4.14 -14.69
N VAL A 99 -9.13 3.34 -14.15
CA VAL A 99 -8.91 1.91 -13.90
C VAL A 99 -8.63 1.18 -15.21
N LEU A 100 -9.47 1.37 -16.22
CA LEU A 100 -9.29 0.75 -17.53
C LEU A 100 -7.98 1.19 -18.18
N LEU A 101 -7.66 2.48 -18.15
CA LEU A 101 -6.42 3.01 -18.71
C LEU A 101 -5.19 2.42 -18.01
N SER A 102 -5.21 2.34 -16.68
CA SER A 102 -4.10 1.78 -15.89
C SER A 102 -3.95 0.28 -16.11
N THR A 103 -5.07 -0.45 -16.19
CA THR A 103 -5.08 -1.90 -16.45
C THR A 103 -4.57 -2.21 -17.86
N LEU A 104 -4.99 -1.42 -18.85
CA LEU A 104 -4.52 -1.56 -20.23
C LEU A 104 -3.03 -1.24 -20.34
N ALA A 105 -2.58 -0.16 -19.69
CA ALA A 105 -1.16 0.18 -19.62
C ALA A 105 -0.35 -0.95 -18.97
N GLU A 106 -0.83 -1.51 -17.85
CA GLU A 106 -0.19 -2.65 -17.21
C GLU A 106 -0.13 -3.87 -18.13
N HIS A 107 -1.22 -4.16 -18.86
CA HIS A 107 -1.25 -5.27 -19.80
C HIS A 107 -0.19 -5.13 -20.91
N LEU A 108 -0.01 -3.93 -21.45
CA LEU A 108 1.05 -3.63 -22.43
C LEU A 108 2.45 -3.77 -21.81
N ILE A 109 2.62 -3.36 -20.56
CA ILE A 109 3.87 -3.49 -19.80
C ILE A 109 4.19 -4.97 -19.54
N ALA A 110 3.18 -5.77 -19.19
CA ALA A 110 3.30 -7.20 -18.97
C ALA A 110 3.71 -7.94 -20.26
N LYS A 111 3.14 -7.57 -21.42
CA LYS A 111 3.57 -8.11 -22.73
C LYS A 111 5.05 -7.86 -23.02
N ARG A 112 5.60 -6.73 -22.55
CA ARG A 112 7.03 -6.39 -22.66
C ARG A 112 7.91 -7.09 -21.60
N ARG A 113 7.39 -8.09 -20.88
CA ARG A 113 8.08 -8.87 -19.82
C ARG A 113 8.66 -7.98 -18.70
N MET A 114 8.02 -6.85 -18.43
CA MET A 114 8.41 -5.93 -17.35
C MET A 114 7.73 -6.26 -16.03
N ILE A 115 6.58 -6.95 -16.06
CA ILE A 115 5.86 -7.45 -14.89
C ILE A 115 5.67 -8.95 -15.07
N PHE A 116 5.98 -9.71 -14.02
CA PHE A 116 5.70 -11.13 -13.95
C PHE A 116 4.51 -11.38 -13.04
N TYR A 117 3.48 -12.04 -13.57
CA TYR A 117 2.38 -12.56 -12.78
C TYR A 117 2.72 -13.97 -12.27
N LYS A 118 2.48 -14.21 -10.98
CA LYS A 118 2.78 -15.46 -10.28
C LYS A 118 1.56 -15.88 -9.46
N ASN A 119 1.53 -17.14 -9.02
CA ASN A 119 0.55 -17.63 -8.03
C ASN A 119 -0.93 -17.38 -8.41
N GLY A 120 -1.26 -17.55 -9.69
CA GLY A 120 -2.64 -17.38 -10.20
C GLY A 120 -3.09 -15.93 -10.35
N TRP A 121 -2.19 -14.95 -10.23
CA TRP A 121 -2.48 -13.56 -10.54
C TRP A 121 -2.66 -13.35 -12.04
N ASN A 122 -3.54 -12.44 -12.41
CA ASN A 122 -3.81 -12.06 -13.80
C ASN A 122 -4.07 -10.55 -13.89
N VAL A 123 -4.19 -10.05 -15.11
CA VAL A 123 -4.42 -8.62 -15.40
C VAL A 123 -5.73 -8.11 -14.78
N LEU A 124 -6.76 -8.96 -14.66
CA LEU A 124 -8.05 -8.58 -14.07
C LEU A 124 -7.90 -8.29 -12.56
N TRP A 125 -7.12 -9.09 -11.85
CA TRP A 125 -6.80 -8.83 -10.44
C TRP A 125 -6.05 -7.50 -10.27
N SER A 126 -5.15 -7.16 -11.19
CA SER A 126 -4.53 -5.84 -11.20
C SER A 126 -5.54 -4.72 -11.41
N GLY A 127 -6.52 -4.91 -12.29
CA GLY A 127 -7.63 -3.95 -12.47
C GLY A 127 -8.43 -3.71 -11.19
N ILE A 128 -8.72 -4.77 -10.43
CA ILE A 128 -9.39 -4.66 -9.12
C ILE A 128 -8.52 -3.88 -8.13
N ILE A 129 -7.21 -4.14 -8.09
CA ILE A 129 -6.27 -3.38 -7.25
C ILE A 129 -6.22 -1.91 -7.66
N TYR A 130 -6.19 -1.58 -8.95
CA TYR A 130 -6.26 -0.19 -9.41
C TYR A 130 -7.56 0.49 -8.99
N PHE A 131 -8.69 -0.21 -9.10
CA PHE A 131 -9.98 0.29 -8.62
C PHE A 131 -9.92 0.58 -7.11
N GLN A 132 -9.47 -0.37 -6.30
CA GLN A 132 -9.32 -0.19 -4.86
C GLN A 132 -8.35 0.96 -4.53
N MET A 133 -7.21 1.05 -5.24
CA MET A 133 -6.22 2.10 -5.05
C MET A 133 -6.83 3.49 -5.27
N PHE A 134 -7.55 3.72 -6.38
CA PHE A 134 -8.17 5.02 -6.65
C PHE A 134 -9.33 5.33 -5.70
N VAL A 135 -10.23 4.37 -5.47
CA VAL A 135 -11.39 4.56 -4.59
C VAL A 135 -10.95 4.80 -3.14
N PHE A 136 -10.03 3.99 -2.62
CA PHE A 136 -9.55 4.14 -1.24
C PHE A 136 -8.71 5.41 -1.07
N SER A 137 -7.90 5.79 -2.07
CA SER A 137 -7.19 7.07 -2.05
C SER A 137 -8.14 8.26 -1.93
N TYR A 138 -9.26 8.23 -2.65
CA TYR A 138 -10.28 9.27 -2.54
C TYR A 138 -11.05 9.18 -1.21
N LEU A 139 -11.45 7.97 -0.80
CA LEU A 139 -12.20 7.74 0.43
C LEU A 139 -11.40 8.16 1.67
N LEU A 140 -10.07 7.99 1.67
CA LEU A 140 -9.19 8.39 2.76
C LEU A 140 -9.32 9.88 3.10
N LEU A 141 -9.53 10.73 2.08
CA LEU A 141 -9.69 12.18 2.25
C LEU A 141 -11.00 12.54 2.93
N LYS A 142 -12.03 11.69 2.82
CA LYS A 142 -13.38 11.93 3.33
C LYS A 142 -13.66 11.19 4.63
N ARG A 143 -13.25 9.92 4.71
CA ARG A 143 -13.54 8.96 5.79
C ARG A 143 -12.31 8.07 6.00
N PRO A 144 -11.26 8.57 6.68
CA PRO A 144 -10.01 7.83 6.85
C PRO A 144 -10.19 6.53 7.65
N THR A 145 -11.01 6.55 8.71
CA THR A 145 -11.29 5.36 9.54
C THR A 145 -11.94 4.24 8.73
N LEU A 146 -12.97 4.56 7.96
CA LEU A 146 -13.64 3.61 7.07
C LEU A 146 -12.67 3.03 6.03
N THR A 147 -11.79 3.87 5.48
CA THR A 147 -10.80 3.44 4.49
C THR A 147 -9.86 2.40 5.07
N TRP A 148 -9.35 2.62 6.29
CA TRP A 148 -8.48 1.65 6.97
C TRP A 148 -9.19 0.32 7.24
N ILE A 149 -10.44 0.36 7.68
CA ILE A 149 -11.26 -0.84 7.90
C ILE A 149 -11.44 -1.62 6.58
N LEU A 150 -11.85 -0.95 5.51
CA LEU A 150 -12.02 -1.57 4.18
C LEU A 150 -10.71 -2.11 3.61
N SER A 151 -9.60 -1.43 3.87
CA SER A 151 -8.26 -1.87 3.46
C SER A 151 -7.87 -3.15 4.18
N LEU A 152 -8.12 -3.21 5.49
CA LEU A 152 -7.88 -4.42 6.30
C LEU A 152 -8.71 -5.59 5.77
N PHE A 153 -10.01 -5.39 5.54
CA PHE A 153 -10.87 -6.41 4.95
C PHE A 153 -10.38 -6.88 3.58
N SER A 154 -9.94 -5.94 2.73
CA SER A 154 -9.39 -6.27 1.40
C SER A 154 -8.13 -7.12 1.50
N ILE A 155 -7.22 -6.78 2.42
CA ILE A 155 -6.00 -7.57 2.67
C ILE A 155 -6.36 -8.99 3.14
N LEU A 156 -7.28 -9.13 4.10
CA LEU A 156 -7.75 -10.44 4.58
C LEU A 156 -8.37 -11.28 3.47
N PHE A 157 -9.18 -10.65 2.61
CA PHE A 157 -9.75 -11.30 1.43
C PHE A 157 -8.67 -11.85 0.50
N TYR A 158 -7.66 -11.06 0.15
CA TYR A 158 -6.57 -11.52 -0.71
C TYR A 158 -5.72 -12.62 -0.08
N ILE A 159 -5.46 -12.52 1.23
CA ILE A 159 -4.76 -13.57 1.99
C ILE A 159 -5.49 -14.91 1.88
N LYS A 160 -6.81 -14.91 2.08
CA LYS A 160 -7.65 -16.11 1.95
C LYS A 160 -7.70 -16.62 0.50
N ARG A 161 -7.91 -15.72 -0.47
CA ARG A 161 -8.09 -16.06 -1.89
C ARG A 161 -6.86 -16.68 -2.54
N PHE A 162 -5.68 -16.18 -2.18
CA PHE A 162 -4.39 -16.66 -2.70
C PHE A 162 -3.66 -17.61 -1.75
N LYS A 163 -4.37 -18.10 -0.72
CA LYS A 163 -3.91 -19.10 0.25
C LYS A 163 -2.51 -18.77 0.80
N LEU A 164 -2.32 -17.53 1.26
CA LEU A 164 -1.00 -17.14 1.77
C LEU A 164 -0.62 -17.97 2.99
N PRO A 165 0.58 -18.58 3.01
CA PRO A 165 1.10 -19.19 4.21
C PRO A 165 1.45 -18.08 5.22
N LEU A 166 0.50 -17.77 6.11
CA LEU A 166 0.71 -16.87 7.24
C LEU A 166 1.73 -17.52 8.19
N THR A 167 3.01 -17.38 7.85
CA THR A 167 4.09 -17.93 8.66
C THR A 167 4.14 -17.13 9.96
N ARG A 168 4.29 -17.80 11.12
CA ARG A 168 4.36 -17.18 12.47
C ARG A 168 5.36 -16.00 12.59
N ARG A 169 6.31 -15.89 11.65
CA ARG A 169 7.29 -14.78 11.57
C ARG A 169 6.65 -13.43 11.17
N LEU A 170 5.53 -13.41 10.45
CA LEU A 170 4.78 -12.18 10.11
C LEU A 170 4.21 -11.49 11.36
N LEU A 171 3.82 -12.27 12.37
CA LEU A 171 3.34 -11.79 13.69
C LEU A 171 4.48 -11.29 14.60
N LYS A 172 5.74 -11.64 14.32
CA LYS A 172 6.93 -11.19 15.07
C LYS A 172 7.61 -9.95 14.45
N GLY A 173 6.87 -9.17 13.65
CA GLY A 173 7.35 -7.90 13.12
C GLY A 173 7.57 -6.83 14.22
N PRO A 174 8.05 -5.63 13.86
CA PRO A 174 8.33 -4.55 14.83
C PRO A 174 7.12 -4.14 15.68
N PHE A 175 5.89 -4.42 15.23
CA PHE A 175 4.67 -4.22 16.02
C PHE A 175 4.62 -5.10 17.29
N PHE A 176 5.25 -6.28 17.29
CA PHE A 176 5.33 -7.13 18.49
C PHE A 176 6.29 -6.57 19.55
N PHE A 177 7.26 -5.74 19.14
CA PHE A 177 8.18 -5.07 20.06
C PHE A 177 7.42 -4.08 20.96
N PHE A 178 6.44 -3.35 20.42
CA PHE A 178 5.60 -2.42 21.18
C PHE A 178 4.61 -3.10 22.12
N ILE A 179 4.20 -4.34 21.83
CA ILE A 179 3.29 -5.11 22.72
C ILE A 179 4.06 -5.65 23.93
N LYS A 180 5.35 -5.98 23.78
CA LYS A 180 6.16 -6.54 24.87
C LYS A 180 6.64 -5.49 25.88
N THR A 181 6.54 -4.20 25.58
CA THR A 181 7.07 -3.12 26.44
C THR A 181 6.08 -2.55 27.45
N LYS A 182 4.85 -3.09 27.57
CA LYS A 182 3.99 -2.78 28.72
C LYS A 182 4.10 -3.91 29.74
N PRO A 183 4.69 -3.69 30.94
CA PRO A 183 4.56 -4.66 32.01
C PRO A 183 3.07 -4.92 32.22
N SER A 184 2.72 -6.20 32.39
CA SER A 184 1.33 -6.59 32.56
C SER A 184 0.74 -5.79 33.73
N PHE A 185 -0.51 -5.35 33.62
CA PHE A 185 -1.20 -4.64 34.71
C PHE A 185 -1.13 -5.41 36.04
N LEU A 186 -1.04 -6.75 35.96
CA LEU A 186 -0.84 -7.66 37.08
C LEU A 186 0.54 -7.52 37.75
N GLU A 187 1.63 -7.30 37.02
CA GLU A 187 2.95 -7.00 37.62
C GLU A 187 2.95 -5.65 38.33
N ARG A 188 2.27 -4.64 37.77
CA ARG A 188 2.11 -3.34 38.45
C ARG A 188 1.32 -3.46 39.75
N ILE A 189 0.26 -4.27 39.77
CA ILE A 189 -0.50 -4.55 41.00
C ILE A 189 0.37 -5.32 42.00
N LYS A 190 1.16 -6.29 41.55
CA LYS A 190 2.02 -7.10 42.43
C LYS A 190 3.08 -6.24 43.13
N ILE A 191 3.74 -5.33 42.40
CA ILE A 191 4.72 -4.39 42.96
C ILE A 191 4.07 -3.43 43.97
N VAL A 192 2.85 -2.94 43.69
CA VAL A 192 2.12 -2.04 44.61
C VAL A 192 1.66 -2.77 45.87
N LEU A 193 1.26 -4.04 45.76
CA LEU A 193 0.86 -4.85 46.91
C LEU A 193 2.08 -5.24 47.77
N GLU A 194 3.17 -5.70 47.16
CA GLU A 194 4.41 -6.04 47.87
C GLU A 194 5.03 -4.81 48.54
N GLY A 195 5.00 -3.64 47.89
CA GLY A 195 5.46 -2.37 48.49
C GLY A 195 4.60 -1.87 49.66
N ARG A 196 3.28 -2.16 49.68
CA ARG A 196 2.41 -1.84 50.83
C ARG A 196 2.58 -2.82 52.00
N PHE A 197 2.90 -4.08 51.73
CA PHE A 197 3.12 -5.07 52.79
C PHE A 197 4.39 -4.77 53.60
N PHE A 198 5.44 -4.28 52.95
CA PHE A 198 6.70 -3.93 53.64
C PHE A 198 6.54 -2.73 54.61
N ASN A 199 5.76 -1.72 54.23
CA ASN A 199 5.53 -0.54 55.08
C ASN A 199 4.60 -0.79 56.28
N ARG A 200 3.89 -1.93 56.34
CA ARG A 200 3.06 -2.31 57.50
C ARG A 200 3.79 -3.16 58.54
N MET A 201 4.97 -3.69 58.22
CA MET A 201 5.81 -4.43 59.18
C MET A 201 6.90 -3.56 59.81
N ALA A 202 7.06 -2.32 59.36
CA ALA A 202 8.06 -1.36 59.84
C ALA A 202 7.45 -0.24 60.72
N SER A 203 6.17 -0.34 61.09
CA SER A 203 5.44 0.53 62.02
C SER A 203 4.89 -0.28 63.17
#